data_AF-A0A964Y6H5-F1
#
_entry.id   AF-A0A964Y6H5-F1
#
_cell.length_a   1.000
_cell.length_b   1.000
_cell.length_c   1.000
_cell.angle_alpha   90.00
_cell.angle_beta   90.00
_cell.angle_gamma   90.00
#
_symmetry.space_group_name_H-M   'P 1'
#
loop_
_entity.id
_entity.type
_entity.pdbx_description
1 polymer ?
#
loop_
_entity_poly.entity_id
_entity_poly.type
_entity_poly.pdbx_seq_one_letter_code
_entity_poly.pdbx_strand_id
1 'polypeptide(L)'
;MPKLSFLAIKLLAISFVTTLYFSLGFLSAKVLDFFLKDFDEKAESKKPTWQVFLEIIMRLCGLGILIYIARNLVERVPFPLNGLAGFDYLRLKELHSEFIFTIPLFIFHENFVSKLKSLYNRLQK
;
A
#
# COMPACT_ATOMS: atom_id res chain seq x y z
N MET A 1 -11.50 -22.98 27.31
CA MET A 1 -10.41 -22.00 27.07
C MET A 1 -10.93 -20.61 27.36
N PRO A 2 -10.20 -19.76 28.11
CA PRO A 2 -10.70 -18.45 28.50
C PRO A 2 -10.76 -17.53 27.27
N LYS A 3 -11.96 -17.36 26.72
CA LYS A 3 -12.27 -16.58 25.50
C LYS A 3 -11.65 -15.16 25.52
N LEU A 4 -11.43 -14.61 26.71
CA LEU A 4 -10.82 -13.30 26.93
C LEU A 4 -9.36 -13.22 26.46
N SER A 5 -8.55 -14.24 26.78
CA SER A 5 -7.12 -14.29 26.44
C SER A 5 -6.89 -14.35 24.93
N PHE A 6 -7.65 -15.20 24.25
CA PHE A 6 -7.62 -15.32 22.79
C PHE A 6 -8.02 -14.00 22.10
N LEU A 7 -9.06 -13.32 22.61
CA LEU A 7 -9.52 -12.06 22.03
C LEU A 7 -8.49 -10.94 22.22
N ALA A 8 -7.85 -10.86 23.39
CA ALA A 8 -6.78 -9.89 23.65
C ALA A 8 -5.58 -10.11 22.70
N ILE A 9 -5.13 -11.36 22.53
CA ILE A 9 -4.03 -11.71 21.62
C ILE A 9 -4.40 -11.37 20.17
N LYS A 10 -5.64 -11.65 19.76
CA LYS A 10 -6.13 -11.32 18.42
C LYS A 10 -6.13 -9.81 18.16
N LEU A 11 -6.60 -9.00 19.11
CA LEU A 11 -6.57 -7.54 18.97
C LEU A 11 -5.14 -7.01 18.85
N LEU A 12 -4.22 -7.50 19.68
CA LEU A 12 -2.80 -7.14 19.59
C LEU A 12 -2.19 -7.54 18.25
N ALA A 13 -2.54 -8.72 17.72
CA ALA A 13 -2.06 -9.17 16.42
C ALA A 13 -2.56 -8.27 15.28
N ILE A 14 -3.83 -7.84 15.33
CA ILE A 14 -4.40 -6.91 14.35
C ILE A 14 -3.68 -5.55 14.40
N SER A 15 -3.48 -5.00 15.60
CA SER A 15 -2.73 -3.75 15.77
C SER A 15 -1.30 -3.87 15.23
N PHE A 16 -0.62 -4.97 15.55
CA PHE A 16 0.74 -5.25 15.07
C PHE A 16 0.83 -5.30 13.53
N VAL A 17 -0.05 -6.07 12.89
CA VAL A 17 -0.12 -6.17 11.43
C VAL A 17 -0.44 -4.82 10.80
N THR A 18 -1.37 -4.08 11.40
CA THR A 18 -1.77 -2.75 10.91
C THR A 18 -0.59 -1.78 10.94
N THR A 19 0.17 -1.76 12.05
CA THR A 19 1.37 -0.92 12.18
C THR A 19 2.46 -1.30 11.18
N LEU A 20 2.67 -2.60 10.95
CA LEU A 20 3.64 -3.06 9.93
C LEU A 20 3.25 -2.60 8.52
N TYR A 21 2.00 -2.86 8.11
CA TYR A 21 1.52 -2.45 6.79
C TYR A 21 1.55 -0.93 6.61
N PHE A 22 1.15 -0.18 7.62
CA PHE A 22 1.20 1.27 7.58
C PHE A 22 2.63 1.79 7.41
N SER A 23 3.57 1.25 8.20
CA SER A 23 4.99 1.65 8.14
C SER A 23 5.61 1.34 6.77
N LEU A 24 5.32 0.16 6.23
CA LEU A 24 5.77 -0.24 4.89
C LEU A 24 5.15 0.61 3.79
N GLY A 25 3.85 0.91 3.87
CA GLY A 25 3.16 1.75 2.90
C GLY A 25 3.70 3.17 2.90
N PHE A 26 3.93 3.75 4.09
CA PHE A 26 4.55 5.06 4.23
C PHE A 26 5.97 5.12 3.68
N LEU A 27 6.80 4.11 3.99
CA LEU A 27 8.17 4.04 3.46
C LEU A 27 8.17 3.88 1.93
N SER A 28 7.28 3.02 1.41
CA SER A 28 7.14 2.79 -0.03
C SER A 28 6.70 4.04 -0.76
N ALA A 29 5.78 4.83 -0.20
CA ALA A 29 5.36 6.10 -0.77
C ALA A 29 6.55 7.06 -0.94
N LYS A 30 7.36 7.24 0.12
CA LYS A 30 8.56 8.09 0.05
C LYS A 30 9.57 7.60 -0.98
N VAL A 31 9.81 6.29 -1.05
CA VAL A 31 10.73 5.70 -2.04
C VAL A 31 10.21 5.95 -3.45
N LEU A 32 8.91 5.76 -3.66
CA LEU A 32 8.28 5.99 -4.95
C LEU A 32 8.33 7.45 -5.37
N ASP A 33 8.02 8.40 -4.49
CA ASP A 33 8.11 9.82 -4.81
C ASP A 33 9.56 10.25 -5.10
N PHE A 34 10.53 9.65 -4.41
CA PHE A 34 11.95 9.89 -4.69
C PHE A 34 12.38 9.35 -6.06
N PHE A 35 11.95 8.14 -6.45
CA PHE A 35 12.29 7.56 -7.75
C PHE A 35 11.51 8.18 -8.91
N LEU A 36 10.25 8.54 -8.68
CA LEU A 36 9.36 9.10 -9.68
C LEU A 36 9.45 10.62 -9.61
N LYS A 37 10.48 11.14 -10.31
CA LYS A 37 10.76 12.55 -10.58
C LYS A 37 9.49 13.42 -10.65
N ASP A 38 9.58 14.62 -10.06
CA ASP A 38 8.48 15.58 -9.90
C ASP A 38 7.62 15.75 -11.17
N PHE A 39 6.30 15.77 -10.95
CA PHE A 39 5.31 16.06 -11.98
C PHE A 39 5.49 17.53 -12.44
N ASP A 40 5.97 17.73 -13.67
CA ASP A 40 6.04 19.05 -14.30
C ASP A 40 4.88 19.21 -15.29
N GLU A 41 3.86 19.95 -14.85
CA GLU A 41 2.64 20.22 -15.60
C GLU A 41 2.91 20.84 -16.99
N LYS A 42 3.99 21.63 -17.12
CA LYS A 42 4.38 22.26 -18.40
C LYS A 42 5.00 21.24 -19.37
N ALA A 43 5.76 20.27 -18.85
CA ALA A 43 6.31 19.19 -19.67
C ALA A 43 5.22 18.18 -20.06
N GLU A 44 4.27 17.91 -19.16
CA GLU A 44 3.20 16.93 -19.39
C GLU A 44 2.11 17.41 -20.33
N SER A 45 1.79 18.71 -20.34
CA SER A 45 0.82 19.28 -21.29
C SER A 45 1.20 19.07 -22.76
N LYS A 46 2.49 18.88 -23.05
CA LYS A 46 3.01 18.60 -24.40
C LYS A 46 2.94 17.13 -24.80
N LYS A 47 2.73 16.21 -23.85
CA LYS A 47 2.66 14.77 -24.13
C LYS A 47 1.28 14.39 -24.67
N PRO A 48 1.21 13.48 -25.67
CA PRO A 48 -0.05 12.96 -26.15
C PRO A 48 -0.76 12.14 -25.05
N THR A 49 -2.10 12.17 -25.04
CA THR A 49 -2.94 11.55 -23.99
C THR A 49 -2.66 10.06 -23.82
N TRP A 50 -2.43 9.32 -24.91
CA TRP A 50 -2.13 7.88 -24.85
C TRP A 50 -0.81 7.59 -24.10
N GLN A 51 0.19 8.48 -24.22
CA GLN A 51 1.47 8.31 -23.53
C GLN A 51 1.29 8.54 -22.02
N VAL A 52 0.52 9.55 -21.62
CA VAL A 52 0.19 9.80 -20.20
C VAL A 52 -0.59 8.62 -19.62
N PHE A 53 -1.53 8.07 -20.39
CA PHE A 53 -2.30 6.88 -19.99
C PHE A 53 -1.40 5.65 -19.78
N LEU A 54 -0.49 5.36 -20.71
CA LEU A 54 0.48 4.27 -20.54
C LEU A 54 1.41 4.49 -19.34
N GLU A 55 1.88 5.70 -19.12
CA GLU A 55 2.71 6.03 -17.95
C GLU A 55 1.96 5.76 -16.63
N ILE A 56 0.65 6.06 -16.58
CA ILE A 56 -0.20 5.76 -15.41
C ILE A 56 -0.37 4.25 -15.24
N ILE A 57 -0.64 3.50 -16.31
CA ILE A 57 -0.74 2.03 -16.24
C ILE A 57 0.56 1.42 -15.73
N MET A 58 1.70 1.85 -16.26
CA MET A 58 3.01 1.35 -15.83
C MET A 58 3.26 1.62 -14.34
N ARG A 59 2.86 2.81 -13.84
CA ARG A 59 2.92 3.13 -12.40
C ARG A 59 1.99 2.22 -11.59
N LEU A 60 0.76 1.99 -12.04
CA LEU A 60 -0.19 1.06 -11.38
C LEU A 60 0.37 -0.37 -11.30
N CYS A 61 0.99 -0.86 -12.38
CA CYS A 61 1.65 -2.18 -12.37
C CYS A 61 2.79 -2.21 -11.33
N GLY A 62 3.60 -1.16 -11.26
CA GLY A 62 4.64 -1.02 -10.24
C GLY A 62 4.08 -1.02 -8.81
N LEU A 63 2.95 -0.34 -8.58
CA LEU A 63 2.25 -0.37 -7.29
C LEU A 63 1.76 -1.77 -6.94
N GLY A 64 1.18 -2.51 -7.91
CA GLY A 64 0.77 -3.89 -7.70
C GLY A 64 1.93 -4.81 -7.29
N ILE A 65 3.09 -4.65 -7.92
CA ILE A 65 4.32 -5.38 -7.55
C ILE A 65 4.76 -5.01 -6.13
N LEU A 66 4.72 -3.74 -5.76
CA LEU A 66 5.08 -3.30 -4.40
C LEU A 66 4.13 -3.86 -3.34
N ILE A 67 2.82 -3.86 -3.61
CA ILE A 67 1.82 -4.48 -2.72
C ILE A 67 2.13 -5.97 -2.53
N TYR A 68 2.45 -6.68 -3.61
CA TYR A 68 2.83 -8.09 -3.55
C TYR A 68 4.08 -8.33 -2.68
N ILE A 69 5.12 -7.51 -2.85
CA ILE A 69 6.34 -7.58 -2.05
C ILE A 69 6.02 -7.29 -0.58
N ALA A 70 5.23 -6.25 -0.29
CA ALA A 70 4.85 -5.87 1.06
C ALA A 70 4.08 -7.01 1.77
N ARG A 71 3.13 -7.65 1.08
CA ARG A 71 2.42 -8.84 1.61
C ARG A 71 3.40 -9.95 2.00
N ASN A 72 4.29 -10.32 1.08
CA ASN A 72 5.27 -11.38 1.32
C ASN A 72 6.23 -11.03 2.46
N LEU A 73 6.54 -9.74 2.66
CA LEU A 73 7.39 -9.30 3.75
C LEU A 73 6.66 -9.39 5.10
N VAL A 74 5.42 -8.92 5.16
CA VAL A 74 4.61 -8.94 6.40
C VAL A 74 4.30 -10.37 6.85
N GLU A 75 3.97 -11.28 5.93
CA GLU A 75 3.72 -12.70 6.26
C GLU A 75 4.95 -13.41 6.86
N ARG A 76 6.16 -12.91 6.58
CA ARG A 76 7.41 -13.46 7.13
C ARG A 76 7.74 -12.93 8.53
N VAL A 77 7.09 -11.84 8.98
CA VAL A 77 7.35 -11.27 10.30
C VAL A 77 6.60 -12.10 11.35
N PRO A 78 7.28 -12.83 12.24
CA PRO A 78 6.59 -13.62 13.26
C PRO A 78 5.97 -12.70 14.31
N PHE A 79 4.72 -12.99 14.69
CA PHE A 79 4.07 -12.32 15.81
C PHE A 79 4.56 -12.92 17.15
N PRO A 80 5.06 -12.11 18.11
CA PRO A 80 5.70 -12.61 19.32
C PRO A 80 4.78 -13.42 20.24
N LEU A 81 3.46 -13.23 20.16
CA LEU A 81 2.46 -13.94 20.96
C LEU A 81 1.79 -15.09 20.18
N ASN A 82 2.36 -15.49 19.03
CA ASN A 82 1.84 -16.59 18.24
C ASN A 82 1.87 -17.92 19.03
N GLY A 83 0.87 -18.77 18.88
CA GLY A 83 0.73 -20.05 19.61
C GLY A 83 0.14 -19.93 21.02
N LEU A 84 0.10 -18.72 21.61
CA LEU A 84 -0.53 -18.52 22.91
C LEU A 84 -2.05 -18.63 22.82
N ALA A 85 -2.67 -19.29 23.80
CA ALA A 85 -4.11 -19.53 23.86
C ALA A 85 -4.71 -20.18 22.58
N GLY A 86 -3.90 -20.92 21.80
CA GLY A 86 -4.32 -21.52 20.53
C GLY A 86 -4.45 -20.53 19.37
N PHE A 87 -3.90 -19.31 19.51
CA PHE A 87 -3.88 -18.31 18.45
C PHE A 87 -2.87 -18.69 17.36
N ASP A 88 -3.32 -18.64 16.10
CA ASP A 88 -2.50 -18.86 14.92
C ASP A 88 -2.47 -17.58 14.09
N TYR A 89 -1.31 -16.92 14.10
CA TYR A 89 -1.05 -15.66 13.40
C TYR A 89 -1.29 -15.75 11.90
N LEU A 90 -0.93 -16.87 11.27
CA LEU A 90 -1.08 -17.05 9.83
C LEU A 90 -2.53 -17.20 9.38
N ARG A 91 -3.45 -17.48 10.32
CA ARG A 91 -4.90 -17.55 10.04
C ARG A 91 -5.60 -16.20 10.20
N LEU A 92 -4.86 -15.13 10.54
CA LEU A 92 -5.42 -13.81 10.70
C LEU A 92 -5.80 -13.23 9.32
N LYS A 93 -7.09 -12.90 9.13
CA LYS A 93 -7.59 -12.38 7.83
C LYS A 93 -6.92 -11.06 7.45
N GLU A 94 -6.61 -10.27 8.46
CA GLU A 94 -5.98 -8.95 8.34
C GLU A 94 -4.53 -9.07 7.84
N LEU A 95 -3.88 -10.23 8.01
CA LEU A 95 -2.54 -10.48 7.47
C LEU A 95 -2.52 -10.39 5.95
N HIS A 96 -3.61 -10.79 5.28
CA HIS A 96 -3.72 -10.75 3.82
C HIS A 96 -4.38 -9.48 3.29
N SER A 97 -4.77 -8.56 4.18
CA SER A 97 -5.47 -7.32 3.82
C SER A 97 -4.49 -6.27 3.30
N GLU A 98 -4.33 -6.23 1.97
CA GLU A 98 -3.54 -5.22 1.26
C GLU A 98 -4.06 -3.80 1.50
N PHE A 99 -5.33 -3.66 1.86
CA PHE A 99 -6.02 -2.37 1.96
C PHE A 99 -5.31 -1.41 2.94
N ILE A 100 -4.79 -1.94 4.05
CA ILE A 100 -4.10 -1.15 5.08
C ILE A 100 -2.80 -0.55 4.54
N PHE A 101 -2.11 -1.27 3.64
CA PHE A 101 -0.91 -0.77 2.96
C PHE A 101 -1.24 0.25 1.88
N THR A 102 -2.33 0.03 1.14
CA THR A 102 -2.72 0.86 0.00
C THR A 102 -3.12 2.28 0.43
N ILE A 103 -3.78 2.45 1.58
CA ILE A 103 -4.21 3.76 2.09
C ILE A 103 -3.04 4.77 2.19
N PRO A 104 -1.99 4.54 3.00
CA PRO A 104 -0.89 5.49 3.12
C PRO A 104 -0.17 5.66 1.78
N LEU A 105 -0.07 4.61 0.97
CA LEU A 105 0.56 4.70 -0.34
C LEU A 105 -0.13 5.73 -1.23
N PHE A 106 -1.47 5.68 -1.33
CA PHE A 106 -2.22 6.64 -2.16
C PHE A 106 -2.32 8.04 -1.55
N ILE A 107 -2.34 8.15 -0.22
CA ILE A 107 -2.41 9.44 0.47
C ILE A 107 -1.11 10.23 0.29
N PHE A 108 0.04 9.56 0.45
CA PHE A 108 1.33 10.25 0.46
C PHE A 108 1.98 10.37 -0.93
N HIS A 109 1.52 9.61 -1.92
CA HIS A 109 2.07 9.64 -3.28
C HIS A 109 1.40 10.75 -4.13
N GLU A 110 1.74 12.01 -3.84
CA GLU A 110 1.12 13.20 -4.43
C GLU A 110 1.33 13.28 -5.96
N ASN A 111 2.49 12.85 -6.46
CA ASN A 111 2.86 12.93 -7.87
C ASN A 111 1.93 12.11 -8.79
N PHE A 112 1.49 10.95 -8.34
CA PHE A 112 0.60 10.06 -9.09
C PHE A 112 -0.83 10.58 -9.10
N VAL A 113 -1.30 11.11 -7.97
CA VAL A 113 -2.63 11.72 -7.86
C VAL A 113 -2.75 12.92 -8.79
N SER A 114 -1.74 13.79 -8.84
CA SER A 114 -1.70 14.95 -9.74
C SER A 114 -1.74 14.53 -11.21
N LYS A 115 -1.03 13.48 -11.58
CA LYS A 115 -1.01 12.93 -12.93
C LYS A 115 -2.34 12.30 -13.36
N LEU A 116 -2.98 11.56 -12.46
CA LEU A 116 -4.33 11.04 -12.64
C LEU A 116 -5.34 12.17 -12.88
N LYS A 117 -5.28 13.23 -12.07
CA LYS A 117 -6.13 14.43 -12.25
C LYS A 117 -5.90 15.08 -13.61
N SER A 118 -4.64 15.20 -14.06
CA SER A 118 -4.31 15.75 -15.38
C SER A 118 -4.95 14.92 -16.51
N LEU A 119 -4.88 13.59 -16.44
CA LEU A 119 -5.52 12.72 -17.42
C LEU A 119 -7.05 12.86 -17.39
N TYR A 120 -7.67 12.86 -16.21
CA TYR A 120 -9.11 13.00 -16.05
C TYR A 120 -9.64 14.29 -16.70
N ASN A 121 -8.97 15.41 -16.43
CA ASN A 121 -9.35 16.71 -17.00
C ASN A 121 -9.21 16.76 -18.53
N ARG A 122 -8.29 15.98 -19.13
CA ARG A 122 -8.14 15.89 -20.59
C ARG A 122 -9.24 15.09 -21.27
N LEU A 123 -9.84 14.12 -20.57
CA LEU A 123 -10.92 13.27 -21.10
C LEU A 123 -12.30 13.94 -21.02
N GLN A 124 -12.44 14.99 -20.20
CA GLN A 124 -13.67 15.80 -20.11
C GLN A 124 -13.74 16.93 -21.15
N LYS A 125 -12.66 17.22 -21.86
CA LYS A 125 -12.65 18.13 -23.02
C LYS A 125 -12.98 17.37 -24.29
#